data_AF-A0A3S4M606-F1
#
_entry.id   AF-A0A3S4M606-F1
#
_cell.length_a   1.000
_cell.length_b   1.000
_cell.length_c   1.000
_cell.angle_alpha   90.00
_cell.angle_beta   90.00
_cell.angle_gamma   90.00
#
_symmetry.space_group_name_H-M   'P 1'
#
loop_
_entity.id
_entity.type
_entity.pdbx_description
1 polymer ?
#
loop_
_entity_poly.entity_id
_entity_poly.type
_entity_poly.pdbx_seq_one_letter_code
_entity_poly.pdbx_strand_id
1 'polypeptide(L)'
;MKTNNTGYIIGAYPCAPSFHQKSEEEEKEFWRQLSDTPDIRGLEQPCLEHLHPLGDTWLLRHTPGNWQIVVTAIMETMRRRGENRGFGLASSNEDQRQACVAYYRHLYQKITTINAASAGKVIALELHAAPLADNPNVAQATDAFARSVKEIAGWDWPCDLVLEHCDAMTSAAPRKGFLPLDNVLEVIADYDISVCINWRVPPLKDATPPCH
;
A
#
# COMPACT_ATOMS: atom_id res chain seq x y z
N MET A 1 11.74 -2.83 34.10
CA MET A 1 12.18 -3.32 32.76
C MET A 1 11.29 -2.65 31.73
N LYS A 2 11.83 -1.81 30.84
CA LYS A 2 11.10 -1.39 29.65
C LYS A 2 11.08 -2.59 28.72
N THR A 3 9.92 -3.22 28.55
CA THR A 3 9.72 -4.21 27.51
C THR A 3 9.99 -3.51 26.18
N ASN A 4 11.04 -3.92 25.46
CA ASN A 4 11.27 -3.56 24.06
C ASN A 4 10.21 -4.25 23.19
N ASN A 5 8.93 -4.00 23.43
CA ASN A 5 7.90 -4.54 22.57
C ASN A 5 7.87 -3.67 21.31
N THR A 6 8.50 -4.15 20.24
CA THR A 6 8.32 -3.64 18.88
C THR A 6 6.90 -4.03 18.45
N GLY A 7 5.90 -3.33 18.97
CA GLY A 7 4.49 -3.58 18.71
C GLY A 7 4.13 -3.69 17.23
N TYR A 8 2.91 -4.15 16.97
CA TYR A 8 2.43 -4.45 15.63
C TYR A 8 1.95 -3.20 14.88
N ILE A 9 2.25 -3.14 13.60
CA ILE A 9 1.54 -2.31 12.62
C ILE A 9 0.47 -3.18 11.98
N ILE A 10 -0.77 -2.71 11.92
CA ILE A 10 -1.89 -3.53 11.46
C ILE A 10 -2.67 -2.88 10.31
N GLY A 11 -2.99 -3.66 9.28
CA GLY A 11 -3.93 -3.29 8.23
C GLY A 11 -5.37 -3.48 8.67
N ALA A 12 -5.94 -2.48 9.36
CA ALA A 12 -7.31 -2.55 9.90
C ALA A 12 -8.40 -2.14 8.89
N TYR A 13 -8.00 -1.43 7.83
CA TYR A 13 -8.90 -0.86 6.83
C TYR A 13 -9.85 -1.86 6.14
N PRO A 14 -9.55 -3.16 5.94
CA PRO A 14 -10.53 -4.10 5.36
C PRO A 14 -11.76 -4.31 6.25
N CYS A 15 -11.61 -4.09 7.56
CA CYS A 15 -12.67 -4.26 8.55
C CYS A 15 -13.29 -2.92 8.99
N ALA A 16 -12.74 -1.78 8.56
CA ALA A 16 -13.18 -0.47 9.01
C ALA A 16 -14.61 -0.16 8.48
N PRO A 17 -15.57 0.20 9.36
CA PRO A 17 -16.97 0.46 8.99
C PRO A 17 -17.18 1.44 7.83
N SER A 18 -16.29 2.40 7.65
CA SER A 18 -16.28 3.43 6.61
C SER A 18 -16.18 2.85 5.20
N PHE A 19 -15.58 1.66 5.04
CA PHE A 19 -15.56 0.93 3.77
C PHE A 19 -16.80 0.04 3.55
N HIS A 20 -17.71 -0.02 4.52
CA HIS A 20 -18.93 -0.86 4.51
C HIS A 20 -20.23 -0.06 4.67
N GLN A 21 -20.20 1.25 4.39
CA GLN A 21 -21.36 2.16 4.44
C GLN A 21 -22.06 2.23 5.81
N LYS A 22 -21.29 2.07 6.89
CA LYS A 22 -21.78 2.14 8.27
C LYS A 22 -21.68 3.54 8.85
N SER A 23 -22.26 3.74 10.04
CA SER A 23 -22.33 5.06 10.69
C SER A 23 -20.95 5.56 11.16
N GLU A 24 -20.79 6.88 11.28
CA GLU A 24 -19.56 7.48 11.84
C GLU A 24 -19.35 7.08 13.31
N GLU A 25 -20.41 6.82 14.07
CA GLU A 25 -20.29 6.36 15.46
C GLU A 25 -19.73 4.93 15.54
N GLU A 26 -20.13 4.04 14.63
CA GLU A 26 -19.50 2.72 14.49
C GLU A 26 -18.02 2.84 14.09
N GLU A 27 -17.67 3.81 13.23
CA GLU A 27 -16.29 4.07 12.85
C GLU A 27 -15.46 4.51 14.06
N LYS A 28 -15.94 5.48 14.84
CA LYS A 28 -15.26 5.94 16.06
C LYS A 28 -15.04 4.80 17.05
N GLU A 29 -16.07 3.98 17.26
CA GLU A 29 -16.00 2.84 18.17
C GLU A 29 -14.99 1.79 17.68
N PHE A 30 -14.94 1.53 16.38
CA PHE A 30 -13.94 0.63 15.78
C PHE A 30 -12.51 1.11 16.06
N TRP A 31 -12.18 2.38 15.78
CA TRP A 31 -10.85 2.93 16.03
C TRP A 31 -10.51 2.99 17.53
N ARG A 32 -11.49 3.25 18.39
CA ARG A 32 -11.31 3.19 19.84
C ARG A 32 -10.96 1.78 20.32
N GLN A 33 -11.70 0.76 19.90
CA GLN A 33 -11.41 -0.63 20.26
C GLN A 33 -10.03 -1.08 19.76
N LEU A 34 -9.65 -0.64 18.56
CA LEU A 34 -8.32 -0.89 18.02
C LEU A 34 -7.24 -0.24 18.88
N SER A 35 -7.48 1.00 19.32
CA SER A 35 -6.56 1.76 20.18
C SER A 35 -6.36 1.12 21.56
N ASP A 36 -7.40 0.47 22.08
CA ASP A 36 -7.37 -0.21 23.38
C ASP A 36 -6.73 -1.61 23.31
N THR A 37 -6.45 -2.11 22.10
CA THR A 37 -5.85 -3.45 21.93
C THR A 37 -4.34 -3.40 22.24
N PRO A 38 -3.85 -4.22 23.19
CA PRO A 38 -2.44 -4.23 23.58
C PRO A 38 -1.51 -4.51 22.39
N ASP A 39 -0.27 -4.03 22.50
CA ASP A 39 0.83 -4.28 21.58
C ASP A 39 0.65 -3.73 20.15
N ILE A 40 -0.46 -3.08 19.83
CA ILE A 40 -0.60 -2.32 18.59
C ILE A 40 0.12 -0.98 18.74
N ARG A 41 0.99 -0.67 17.79
CA ARG A 41 1.75 0.58 17.75
C ARG A 41 1.47 1.43 16.52
N GLY A 42 0.58 0.99 15.64
CA GLY A 42 0.30 1.72 14.42
C GLY A 42 -0.50 0.97 13.38
N LEU A 43 -0.64 1.60 12.22
CA LEU A 43 -1.55 1.19 11.17
C LEU A 43 -0.84 1.09 9.83
N GLU A 44 -1.17 0.07 9.06
CA GLU A 44 -1.04 0.11 7.61
C GLU A 44 -2.34 0.73 7.08
N GLN A 45 -2.21 1.87 6.39
CA GLN A 45 -3.36 2.65 5.93
C GLN A 45 -3.28 2.94 4.43
N PRO A 46 -4.27 2.53 3.64
CA PRO A 46 -4.36 2.90 2.23
C PRO A 46 -4.63 4.40 2.10
N CYS A 47 -4.02 5.02 1.09
CA CYS A 47 -4.37 6.38 0.70
C CYS A 47 -5.10 6.35 -0.63
N LEU A 48 -6.39 6.68 -0.64
CA LEU A 48 -7.11 6.98 -1.89
C LEU A 48 -6.83 8.46 -2.24
N GLU A 49 -7.86 9.31 -2.20
CA GLU A 49 -7.66 10.76 -2.13
C GLU A 49 -7.07 11.18 -0.77
N HIS A 50 -7.57 10.55 0.29
CA HIS A 50 -7.17 10.71 1.68
C HIS A 50 -6.83 9.36 2.31
N LEU A 51 -6.14 9.38 3.45
CA LEU A 51 -5.86 8.22 4.30
C LEU A 51 -7.14 7.64 4.92
N HIS A 52 -8.22 8.43 5.01
CA HIS A 52 -9.50 7.99 5.54
C HIS A 52 -10.65 8.63 4.75
N PRO A 53 -11.80 7.95 4.55
CA PRO A 53 -12.94 8.51 3.82
C PRO A 53 -13.48 9.84 4.38
N LEU A 54 -13.34 10.05 5.69
CA LEU A 54 -13.70 11.31 6.39
C LEU A 54 -12.55 12.34 6.47
N GLY A 55 -11.44 12.08 5.77
CA GLY A 55 -10.26 12.95 5.68
C GLY A 55 -9.10 12.59 6.62
N ASP A 56 -7.90 13.05 6.26
CA ASP A 56 -6.64 12.72 6.97
C ASP A 56 -6.68 13.16 8.44
N THR A 57 -7.17 14.37 8.71
CA THR A 57 -7.31 14.92 10.07
C THR A 57 -8.26 14.09 10.94
N TRP A 58 -9.29 13.48 10.33
CA TRP A 58 -10.23 12.63 11.06
C TRP A 58 -9.49 11.40 11.60
N LEU A 59 -8.71 10.71 10.76
CA LEU A 59 -7.93 9.54 11.18
C LEU A 59 -6.93 9.88 12.28
N LEU A 60 -6.18 10.99 12.10
CA LEU A 60 -5.16 11.41 13.05
C LEU A 60 -5.76 11.80 14.42
N ARG A 61 -7.01 12.28 14.45
CA ARG A 61 -7.71 12.60 15.70
C ARG A 61 -8.19 11.36 16.45
N HIS A 62 -8.58 10.32 15.72
CA HIS A 62 -9.20 9.12 16.29
C HIS A 62 -8.21 7.95 16.47
N THR A 63 -6.92 8.20 16.27
CA THR A 63 -5.85 7.24 16.53
C THR A 63 -4.87 7.80 17.58
N PRO A 64 -4.23 6.95 18.40
CA PRO A 64 -3.28 7.40 19.40
C PRO A 64 -2.14 8.24 18.79
N GLY A 65 -1.76 9.32 19.47
CA GLY A 65 -0.72 10.23 18.98
C GLY A 65 0.62 9.53 18.74
N ASN A 66 0.96 8.56 19.58
CA ASN A 66 2.17 7.75 19.51
C ASN A 66 2.12 6.62 18.46
N TRP A 67 0.98 6.38 17.82
CA TRP A 67 0.90 5.39 16.75
C TRP A 67 1.60 5.87 15.48
N GLN A 68 2.26 4.95 14.79
CA GLN A 68 2.89 5.19 13.50
C GLN A 68 2.01 4.70 12.34
N ILE A 69 2.27 5.17 11.13
CA ILE A 69 1.52 4.84 9.92
C ILE A 69 2.48 4.32 8.85
N VAL A 70 2.17 3.18 8.27
CA VAL A 70 2.69 2.71 6.99
C VAL A 70 1.62 3.04 5.96
N VAL A 71 1.93 3.91 5.01
CA VAL A 71 0.97 4.23 3.92
C VAL A 71 1.11 3.16 2.85
N THR A 72 0.00 2.63 2.35
CA THR A 72 0.01 1.67 1.25
C THR A 72 -0.71 2.21 0.01
N ALA A 73 -0.07 2.07 -1.15
CA ALA A 73 -0.65 2.48 -2.44
C ALA A 73 -1.62 1.42 -3.01
N ILE A 74 -1.78 0.27 -2.35
CA ILE A 74 -2.40 -0.92 -2.94
C ILE A 74 -3.86 -0.70 -3.34
N MET A 75 -4.65 -0.05 -2.48
CA MET A 75 -6.08 0.11 -2.75
C MET A 75 -6.33 1.07 -3.91
N GLU A 76 -5.64 2.22 -3.96
CA GLU A 76 -5.82 3.16 -5.07
C GLU A 76 -5.30 2.56 -6.37
N THR A 77 -4.17 1.84 -6.32
CA THR A 77 -3.64 1.11 -7.47
C THR A 77 -4.67 0.12 -8.01
N MET A 78 -5.25 -0.72 -7.14
CA MET A 78 -6.24 -1.72 -7.57
C MET A 78 -7.57 -1.09 -8.00
N ARG A 79 -8.02 -0.01 -7.34
CA ARG A 79 -9.24 0.72 -7.71
C ARG A 79 -9.11 1.30 -9.12
N ARG A 80 -8.03 2.05 -9.39
CA ARG A 80 -7.77 2.62 -10.72
C ARG A 80 -7.52 1.55 -11.77
N ARG A 81 -6.90 0.41 -11.41
CA ARG A 81 -6.76 -0.74 -12.32
C ARG A 81 -8.09 -1.37 -12.71
N GLY A 82 -9.10 -1.31 -11.83
CA GLY A 82 -10.46 -1.73 -12.15
C GLY A 82 -11.13 -0.89 -13.24
N GLU A 83 -10.76 0.39 -13.35
CA GLU A 83 -11.26 1.32 -14.37
C GLU A 83 -10.37 1.32 -15.63
N ASN A 84 -9.05 1.35 -15.42
CA ASN A 84 -8.03 1.34 -16.46
C ASN A 84 -6.93 0.35 -16.13
N ARG A 85 -6.91 -0.76 -16.89
CA ARG A 85 -5.99 -1.88 -16.73
C ARG A 85 -4.49 -1.53 -16.84
N GLY A 86 -4.17 -0.34 -17.34
CA GLY A 86 -2.81 0.17 -17.47
C GLY A 86 -2.30 0.96 -16.27
N PHE A 87 -3.10 1.32 -15.27
CA PHE A 87 -2.61 2.10 -14.14
C PHE A 87 -1.56 1.33 -13.31
N GLY A 88 -0.32 1.82 -13.23
CA GLY A 88 0.72 1.18 -12.43
C GLY A 88 2.15 1.63 -12.76
N LEU A 89 3.07 1.46 -11.79
CA LEU A 89 4.47 1.87 -11.93
C LEU A 89 5.24 1.09 -12.98
N ALA A 90 4.86 -0.17 -13.24
CA ALA A 90 5.47 -1.04 -14.23
C ALA A 90 4.69 -1.07 -15.56
N SER A 91 3.78 -0.11 -15.77
CA SER A 91 2.94 -0.09 -16.96
C SER A 91 3.72 0.28 -18.21
N SER A 92 3.59 -0.53 -19.25
CA SER A 92 4.10 -0.21 -20.59
C SER A 92 3.26 0.84 -21.33
N ASN A 93 2.11 1.23 -20.78
CA ASN A 93 1.35 2.39 -21.26
C ASN A 93 1.91 3.64 -20.56
N GLU A 94 2.55 4.53 -21.34
CA GLU A 94 3.27 5.67 -20.77
C GLU A 94 2.35 6.66 -20.04
N ASP A 95 1.17 6.96 -20.58
CA ASP A 95 0.23 7.89 -19.93
C ASP A 95 -0.24 7.34 -18.58
N GLN A 96 -0.48 6.03 -18.50
CA GLN A 96 -0.89 5.39 -17.26
C GLN A 96 0.26 5.24 -16.26
N ARG A 97 1.49 5.02 -16.74
CA ARG A 97 2.70 5.04 -15.91
C ARG A 97 2.88 6.42 -15.29
N GLN A 98 2.81 7.48 -16.09
CA GLN A 98 2.92 8.87 -15.64
C GLN A 98 1.78 9.26 -14.69
N ALA A 99 0.55 8.83 -14.96
CA ALA A 99 -0.56 9.02 -14.03
C ALA A 99 -0.33 8.32 -12.68
N CYS A 100 0.33 7.16 -12.68
CA CYS A 100 0.71 6.46 -11.46
C CYS A 100 1.82 7.22 -10.71
N VAL A 101 2.89 7.65 -11.39
CA VAL A 101 3.95 8.49 -10.78
C VAL A 101 3.38 9.79 -10.20
N ALA A 102 2.43 10.44 -10.88
CA ALA A 102 1.75 11.63 -10.37
C ALA A 102 0.95 11.36 -9.09
N TYR A 103 0.35 10.17 -8.95
CA TYR A 103 -0.27 9.75 -7.69
C TYR A 103 0.77 9.55 -6.58
N TYR A 104 1.93 8.95 -6.86
CA TYR A 104 3.02 8.88 -5.86
C TYR A 104 3.54 10.28 -5.49
N ARG A 105 3.54 11.25 -6.41
CA ARG A 105 3.85 12.65 -6.09
C ARG A 105 2.84 13.25 -5.11
N HIS A 106 1.56 12.94 -5.24
CA HIS A 106 0.53 13.33 -4.27
C HIS A 106 0.79 12.71 -2.89
N LEU A 107 1.16 11.42 -2.85
CA LEU A 107 1.56 10.75 -1.60
C LEU A 107 2.77 11.43 -0.96
N TYR A 108 3.80 11.76 -1.75
CA TYR A 108 4.97 12.49 -1.30
C TYR A 108 4.59 13.81 -0.60
N GLN A 109 3.75 14.63 -1.24
CA GLN A 109 3.31 15.91 -0.67
C GLN A 109 2.49 15.72 0.61
N LYS A 110 1.60 14.73 0.61
CA LYS A 110 0.74 14.42 1.77
C LYS A 110 1.57 13.94 2.95
N ILE A 111 2.45 12.97 2.75
CA ILE A 111 3.33 12.41 3.79
C ILE A 111 4.27 13.49 4.33
N THR A 112 4.84 14.33 3.46
CA THR A 112 5.65 15.49 3.87
C THR A 112 4.88 16.42 4.79
N THR A 113 3.62 16.73 4.45
CA THR A 113 2.76 17.60 5.27
C THR A 113 2.46 16.97 6.63
N ILE A 114 2.14 15.67 6.67
CA ILE A 114 1.84 14.95 7.91
C ILE A 114 3.08 14.88 8.81
N ASN A 115 4.24 14.52 8.25
CA ASN A 115 5.48 14.39 9.03
C ASN A 115 6.05 15.74 9.47
N ALA A 116 5.79 16.83 8.74
CA ALA A 116 6.11 18.18 9.20
C ALA A 116 5.28 18.59 10.43
N ALA A 117 4.01 18.17 10.50
CA ALA A 117 3.13 18.43 11.65
C ALA A 117 3.36 17.46 12.82
N SER A 118 3.79 16.23 12.54
CA SER A 118 4.02 15.17 13.51
C SER A 118 5.19 14.31 13.06
N ALA A 119 6.40 14.66 13.51
CA ALA A 119 7.63 14.00 13.10
C ALA A 119 7.58 12.49 13.39
N GLY A 120 7.87 11.68 12.37
CA GLY A 120 7.85 10.21 12.47
C GLY A 120 6.46 9.59 12.55
N LYS A 121 5.39 10.32 12.21
CA LYS A 121 4.02 9.79 12.18
C LYS A 121 3.83 8.78 11.06
N VAL A 122 4.26 9.11 9.85
CA VAL A 122 4.37 8.16 8.74
C VAL A 122 5.80 7.67 8.66
N ILE A 123 6.00 6.35 8.78
CA ILE A 123 7.33 5.74 8.83
C ILE A 123 7.75 5.09 7.52
N ALA A 124 6.78 4.65 6.70
CA ALA A 124 7.06 4.03 5.43
C ALA A 124 5.92 4.24 4.42
N LEU A 125 6.26 4.15 3.14
CA LEU A 125 5.33 4.06 2.01
C LEU A 125 5.56 2.74 1.25
N GLU A 126 4.50 1.96 1.09
CA GLU A 126 4.49 0.74 0.29
C GLU A 126 4.15 1.03 -1.19
N LEU A 127 5.10 0.67 -2.06
CA LEU A 127 5.05 0.76 -3.50
C LEU A 127 4.62 -0.60 -4.11
N HIS A 128 3.98 -0.57 -5.28
CA HIS A 128 3.60 -1.78 -6.03
C HIS A 128 4.00 -1.72 -7.50
N ALA A 129 4.76 -2.72 -7.95
CA ALA A 129 5.15 -2.88 -9.35
C ALA A 129 3.99 -3.45 -10.18
N ALA A 130 2.98 -2.63 -10.45
CA ALA A 130 1.81 -3.00 -11.24
C ALA A 130 2.06 -2.82 -12.76
N PRO A 131 2.15 -3.90 -13.56
CA PRO A 131 2.31 -3.81 -15.01
C PRO A 131 0.98 -3.57 -15.74
N LEU A 132 1.07 -3.22 -17.02
CA LEU A 132 -0.08 -3.20 -17.92
C LEU A 132 -0.70 -4.60 -17.95
N ALA A 133 -1.96 -4.72 -17.51
CA ALA A 133 -2.59 -6.03 -17.49
C ALA A 133 -2.76 -6.60 -18.91
N ASP A 134 -2.71 -7.93 -19.03
CA ASP A 134 -2.74 -8.69 -20.28
C ASP A 134 -1.54 -8.46 -21.23
N ASN A 135 -0.56 -7.63 -20.85
CA ASN A 135 0.72 -7.58 -21.55
C ASN A 135 1.71 -8.53 -20.86
N PRO A 136 2.11 -9.65 -21.48
CA PRO A 136 3.01 -10.62 -20.87
C PRO A 136 4.50 -10.21 -20.92
N ASN A 137 4.84 -9.08 -21.54
CA ASN A 137 6.23 -8.69 -21.75
C ASN A 137 6.89 -8.18 -20.46
N VAL A 138 7.54 -9.09 -19.74
CA VAL A 138 8.26 -8.79 -18.49
C VAL A 138 9.39 -7.79 -18.69
N ALA A 139 10.15 -7.88 -19.78
CA ALA A 139 11.26 -6.95 -20.03
C ALA A 139 10.75 -5.51 -20.18
N GLN A 140 9.68 -5.32 -20.97
CA GLN A 140 9.06 -4.00 -21.16
C GLN A 140 8.48 -3.45 -19.85
N ALA A 141 7.86 -4.30 -19.02
CA ALA A 141 7.35 -3.90 -17.71
C ALA A 141 8.49 -3.55 -16.74
N THR A 142 9.62 -4.26 -16.81
CA THR A 142 10.83 -3.98 -16.03
C THR A 142 11.42 -2.63 -16.40
N ASP A 143 11.56 -2.33 -17.70
CA ASP A 143 12.03 -1.04 -18.19
C ASP A 143 11.11 0.12 -17.77
N ALA A 144 9.79 -0.09 -17.84
CA ALA A 144 8.82 0.87 -17.35
C ALA A 144 8.95 1.11 -15.84
N PHE A 145 9.10 0.03 -15.07
CA PHE A 145 9.27 0.10 -13.62
C PHE A 145 10.57 0.84 -13.24
N ALA A 146 11.68 0.54 -13.91
CA ALA A 146 12.97 1.20 -13.69
C ALA A 146 12.90 2.71 -13.89
N ARG A 147 12.20 3.17 -14.94
CA ARG A 147 11.98 4.60 -15.16
C ARG A 147 11.15 5.22 -14.04
N SER A 148 10.11 4.55 -13.57
CA SER A 148 9.26 5.05 -12.49
C SER A 148 9.99 5.10 -11.13
N VAL A 149 10.79 4.08 -10.81
CA VAL A 149 11.61 4.05 -9.59
C VAL A 149 12.65 5.16 -9.61
N LYS A 150 13.34 5.37 -10.73
CA LYS A 150 14.29 6.48 -10.89
C LYS A 150 13.66 7.84 -10.59
N GLU A 151 12.43 8.06 -11.03
CA GLU A 151 11.68 9.29 -10.76
C GLU A 151 11.30 9.39 -9.28
N ILE A 152 10.69 8.34 -8.71
CA ILE A 152 10.14 8.32 -7.34
C ILE A 152 11.23 8.38 -6.27
N ALA A 153 12.30 7.58 -6.43
CA ALA A 153 13.39 7.53 -5.47
C ALA A 153 14.26 8.79 -5.47
N GLY A 154 14.13 9.65 -6.50
CA GLY A 154 14.82 10.93 -6.58
C GLY A 154 14.20 12.04 -5.73
N TRP A 155 13.15 11.77 -4.94
CA TRP A 155 12.52 12.75 -4.05
C TRP A 155 13.03 12.59 -2.62
N ASP A 156 13.05 13.68 -1.86
CA ASP A 156 13.54 13.70 -0.46
C ASP A 156 12.46 13.18 0.51
N TRP A 157 12.20 11.87 0.46
CA TRP A 157 11.12 11.25 1.21
C TRP A 157 11.34 11.39 2.73
N PRO A 158 10.33 11.84 3.50
CA PRO A 158 10.41 11.96 4.95
C PRO A 158 10.11 10.63 5.67
N CYS A 159 10.16 9.50 4.95
CA CYS A 159 9.83 8.16 5.41
C CYS A 159 10.55 7.12 4.54
N ASP A 160 10.59 5.87 4.98
CA ASP A 160 11.19 4.78 4.21
C ASP A 160 10.33 4.43 2.99
N LEU A 161 10.98 3.94 1.92
CA LEU A 161 10.29 3.34 0.79
C LEU A 161 10.38 1.82 0.90
N VAL A 162 9.23 1.16 0.76
CA VAL A 162 9.13 -0.30 0.81
C VAL A 162 8.39 -0.76 -0.43
N LEU A 163 8.88 -1.77 -1.13
CA LEU A 163 8.14 -2.39 -2.20
C LEU A 163 7.44 -3.65 -1.69
N GLU A 164 6.12 -3.68 -1.75
CA GLU A 164 5.33 -4.84 -1.37
C GLU A 164 5.11 -5.74 -2.60
N HIS A 165 5.50 -7.02 -2.48
CA HIS A 165 5.27 -8.04 -3.49
C HIS A 165 4.34 -9.14 -2.97
N CYS A 166 3.42 -9.64 -3.80
CA CYS A 166 2.49 -10.71 -3.41
C CYS A 166 2.37 -11.85 -4.41
N ASP A 167 2.25 -11.55 -5.71
CA ASP A 167 2.20 -12.53 -6.79
C ASP A 167 2.69 -11.91 -8.10
N ALA A 168 3.19 -12.76 -9.00
CA ALA A 168 3.76 -12.32 -10.26
C ALA A 168 2.77 -12.52 -11.42
N MET A 169 2.81 -11.64 -12.42
CA MET A 169 2.08 -11.76 -13.69
C MET A 169 2.37 -13.07 -14.45
N THR A 170 3.49 -13.74 -14.12
CA THR A 170 3.92 -15.02 -14.67
C THR A 170 3.41 -16.23 -13.89
N SER A 171 2.68 -16.01 -12.78
CA SER A 171 2.06 -17.07 -11.98
C SER A 171 0.87 -17.70 -12.73
N ALA A 172 0.48 -18.93 -12.38
CA ALA A 172 -0.59 -19.65 -13.09
C ALA A 172 -1.98 -19.00 -12.99
N ALA A 173 -2.27 -18.31 -11.89
CA ALA A 173 -3.53 -17.60 -11.66
C ALA A 173 -3.29 -16.38 -10.75
N PRO A 174 -2.66 -15.31 -11.26
CA PRO A 174 -2.33 -14.15 -10.46
C PRO A 174 -3.60 -13.41 -10.04
N ARG A 175 -3.68 -13.05 -8.77
CA ARG A 175 -4.71 -12.16 -8.21
C ARG A 175 -4.41 -10.70 -8.50
N LYS A 176 -3.17 -10.23 -8.25
CA LYS A 176 -2.77 -8.85 -8.56
C LYS A 176 -1.86 -8.78 -9.80
N GLY A 177 -1.02 -9.80 -9.98
CA GLY A 177 -0.17 -9.97 -11.16
C GLY A 177 0.85 -8.86 -11.27
N PHE A 178 1.72 -8.72 -10.27
CA PHE A 178 2.80 -7.74 -10.28
C PHE A 178 4.00 -8.19 -11.11
N LEU A 179 4.93 -7.27 -11.33
CA LEU A 179 6.21 -7.60 -11.95
C LEU A 179 6.90 -8.74 -11.16
N PRO A 180 7.56 -9.71 -11.81
CA PRO A 180 8.25 -10.79 -11.09
C PRO A 180 9.26 -10.26 -10.07
N LEU A 181 9.38 -10.97 -8.94
CA LEU A 181 10.18 -10.52 -7.80
C LEU A 181 11.66 -10.29 -8.17
N ASP A 182 12.26 -11.16 -8.98
CA ASP A 182 13.66 -11.01 -9.40
C ASP A 182 13.88 -9.71 -10.19
N ASN A 183 12.97 -9.38 -11.11
CA ASN A 183 13.04 -8.14 -11.89
C ASN A 183 12.84 -6.90 -11.01
N VAL A 184 11.95 -7.00 -10.03
CA VAL A 184 11.75 -5.95 -9.03
C VAL A 184 13.03 -5.72 -8.24
N LEU A 185 13.65 -6.79 -7.72
CA LEU A 185 14.89 -6.72 -6.95
C LEU A 185 16.04 -6.15 -7.76
N GLU A 186 16.16 -6.55 -9.03
CA GLU A 186 17.15 -5.99 -9.97
C GLU A 186 16.97 -4.47 -10.14
N VAL A 187 15.73 -4.01 -10.34
CA VAL A 187 15.44 -2.59 -10.55
C VAL A 187 15.74 -1.75 -9.31
N ILE A 188 15.42 -2.24 -8.12
CA ILE A 188 15.58 -1.45 -6.88
C ILE A 188 16.95 -1.60 -6.22
N ALA A 189 17.85 -2.44 -6.75
CA ALA A 189 19.11 -2.82 -6.10
C ALA A 189 20.02 -1.62 -5.73
N ASP A 190 19.97 -0.55 -6.52
CA ASP A 190 20.77 0.66 -6.32
C ASP A 190 20.02 1.78 -5.56
N TYR A 191 18.84 1.49 -5.04
CA TYR A 191 17.99 2.45 -4.32
C TYR A 191 17.79 2.03 -2.87
N ASP A 192 17.58 3.03 -2.00
CA ASP A 192 17.19 2.78 -0.61
C ASP A 192 15.69 2.42 -0.53
N ILE A 193 15.36 1.25 -1.07
CA ILE A 193 14.01 0.70 -1.11
C ILE A 193 14.08 -0.72 -0.57
N SER A 194 13.43 -0.96 0.56
CA SER A 194 13.30 -2.29 1.15
C SER A 194 12.21 -3.11 0.46
N VAL A 195 12.17 -4.42 0.68
CA VAL A 195 11.10 -5.29 0.14
C VAL A 195 10.29 -5.91 1.27
N CYS A 196 8.97 -5.88 1.12
CA CYS A 196 8.00 -6.60 1.95
C CYS A 196 7.33 -7.70 1.12
N ILE A 197 7.23 -8.91 1.68
CA ILE A 197 6.53 -10.03 1.04
C ILE A 197 5.17 -10.23 1.71
N ASN A 198 4.10 -10.00 0.95
CA ASN A 198 2.75 -10.30 1.37
C ASN A 198 2.40 -11.76 1.05
N TRP A 199 2.52 -12.60 2.06
CA TRP A 199 2.26 -14.03 2.00
C TRP A 199 0.77 -14.35 2.23
N ARG A 200 -0.09 -14.07 1.24
CA ARG A 200 -1.49 -14.51 1.33
C ARG A 200 -1.65 -15.93 0.79
N VAL A 201 -1.85 -16.90 1.69
CA VAL A 201 -2.24 -18.27 1.32
C VAL A 201 -3.55 -18.22 0.52
N PRO A 202 -3.64 -18.83 -0.67
CA PRO A 202 -4.92 -18.97 -1.36
C PRO A 202 -5.89 -19.76 -0.46
N PRO A 203 -7.20 -19.46 -0.45
CA PRO A 203 -8.16 -20.32 0.22
C PRO A 203 -8.01 -21.75 -0.34
N LEU A 204 -7.91 -22.74 0.56
CA LEU A 204 -7.90 -24.15 0.18
C LEU A 204 -9.12 -24.42 -0.72
N LYS A 205 -8.90 -24.97 -1.92
CA LYS A 205 -9.96 -25.19 -2.91
C LYS A 205 -10.96 -26.31 -2.56
N ASP A 206 -10.90 -26.91 -1.37
CA ASP A 206 -11.65 -28.12 -1.03
C ASP A 206 -12.69 -27.97 0.10
N ALA A 207 -13.14 -26.75 0.41
CA ALA A 207 -14.35 -26.58 1.21
C ALA A 207 -15.59 -26.79 0.32
N THR A 208 -15.86 -28.05 -0.03
CA THR A 208 -17.16 -28.47 -0.56
C THR A 208 -18.25 -28.02 0.42
N PRO A 209 -19.23 -27.20 0.05
CA PRO A 209 -20.32 -26.87 0.95
C PRO A 209 -21.13 -28.15 1.26
N PRO A 210 -21.50 -28.43 2.52
CA PRO A 210 -22.47 -29.47 2.78
C PRO A 210 -23.79 -29.08 2.10
N CYS A 211 -24.27 -29.94 1.21
CA CYS A 211 -25.62 -29.84 0.68
C CYS A 211 -26.63 -29.79 1.83
N HIS A 212 -27.42 -28.73 1.89
CA HIS A 212 -28.77 -28.74 2.46
C HIS A 212 -29.68 -27.89 1.59
#